data_AF-A0A385SYI3-F1
#
_entry.id   AF-A0A385SYI3-F1
#
_cell.length_a   1.000
_cell.length_b   1.000
_cell.length_c   1.000
_cell.angle_alpha   90.00
_cell.angle_beta   90.00
_cell.angle_gamma   90.00
#
_symmetry.space_group_name_H-M   'P 1'
#
loop_
_entity.id
_entity.type
_entity.pdbx_description
1 polymer ?
#
loop_
_entity_poly.entity_id
_entity_poly.type
_entity_poly.pdbx_seq_one_letter_code
_entity_poly.pdbx_strand_id
1 'polypeptide(L)'
;MDLGIFNEFWDGVHPHHLPLLNLIDSGASNQWNLTISLQRLNAIVEKNPEQSVQEGVIALLAYHDWRSHLVACLVILRLPSSARSILLDHFWKRLSLGSWVCPQILVALSLVDRNFEMKAEKILHDGLAMYAQSLSVTDEQKSQGSSRASTPSERKTKAAIEFLLKNTLNDTPDSDSGGLIASRWKKRLLKLMELKSVAFYEIFISW
;
A
#
# COMPACT_ATOMS: atom_id res chain seq x y z
N MET A 1 -20.81 -0.86 1.11
CA MET A 1 -19.44 -0.34 1.02
C MET A 1 -19.43 0.61 -0.15
N ASP A 2 -19.02 1.86 0.03
CA ASP A 2 -18.87 2.77 -1.10
C ASP A 2 -17.38 3.02 -1.34
N LEU A 3 -16.82 2.32 -2.34
CA LEU A 3 -15.46 2.50 -2.81
C LEU A 3 -15.41 3.35 -4.10
N GLY A 4 -16.49 4.09 -4.40
CA GLY A 4 -16.64 4.83 -5.65
C GLY A 4 -16.53 3.93 -6.87
N ILE A 5 -15.74 4.36 -7.86
CA ILE A 5 -15.50 3.62 -9.11
C ILE A 5 -14.89 2.24 -8.88
N PHE A 6 -14.26 2.01 -7.73
CA PHE A 6 -13.62 0.75 -7.43
C PHE A 6 -14.61 -0.33 -7.04
N ASN A 7 -15.88 -0.03 -6.69
CA ASN A 7 -16.88 -1.06 -6.39
C ASN A 7 -16.95 -2.16 -7.49
N GLU A 8 -16.70 -1.80 -8.75
CA GLU A 8 -16.68 -2.71 -9.92
C GLU A 8 -15.57 -3.79 -9.89
N PHE A 9 -14.53 -3.64 -9.07
CA PHE A 9 -13.48 -4.65 -8.93
C PHE A 9 -13.91 -5.82 -8.02
N TRP A 10 -14.92 -5.63 -7.18
CA TRP A 10 -15.44 -6.63 -6.24
C TRP A 10 -16.63 -7.42 -6.81
N ASP A 11 -16.76 -7.46 -8.15
CA ASP A 11 -17.85 -8.04 -8.94
C ASP A 11 -18.30 -9.46 -8.53
N GLY A 12 -19.09 -9.53 -7.44
CA GLY A 12 -19.68 -10.75 -6.93
C GLY A 12 -18.71 -11.70 -6.22
N VAL A 13 -18.72 -12.97 -6.66
CA VAL A 13 -18.22 -14.14 -5.92
C VAL A 13 -16.69 -14.32 -6.00
N HIS A 14 -16.00 -13.60 -6.89
CA HIS A 14 -14.59 -13.86 -7.21
C HIS A 14 -13.61 -13.00 -6.40
N PRO A 15 -12.61 -13.61 -5.74
CA PRO A 15 -11.71 -12.89 -4.87
C PRO A 15 -10.51 -12.27 -5.61
N HIS A 16 -10.75 -11.31 -6.52
CA HIS A 16 -9.72 -10.63 -7.33
C HIS A 16 -8.61 -9.92 -6.52
N HIS A 17 -8.83 -9.67 -5.23
CA HIS A 17 -7.81 -9.11 -4.34
C HIS A 17 -6.76 -10.15 -3.89
N LEU A 18 -7.07 -11.45 -3.90
CA LEU A 18 -6.17 -12.50 -3.38
C LEU A 18 -4.87 -12.64 -4.18
N PRO A 19 -4.90 -12.65 -5.53
CA PRO A 19 -3.66 -12.65 -6.31
C PRO A 19 -2.76 -11.45 -6.01
N LEU A 20 -3.34 -10.30 -5.63
CA LEU A 20 -2.61 -9.06 -5.34
C LEU A 20 -1.81 -9.14 -4.03
N LEU A 21 -2.25 -9.95 -3.06
CA LEU A 21 -1.62 -10.09 -1.75
C LEU A 21 -0.15 -10.51 -1.86
N ASN A 22 0.10 -11.46 -2.77
CA ASN A 22 1.41 -12.07 -2.98
C ASN A 22 1.99 -11.80 -4.37
N LEU A 23 1.23 -11.18 -5.29
CA LEU A 23 1.62 -11.01 -6.69
C LEU A 23 2.03 -12.33 -7.35
N ILE A 24 1.20 -13.36 -7.14
CA ILE A 24 1.37 -14.67 -7.76
C ILE A 24 0.05 -15.13 -8.36
N ASP A 25 0.14 -15.85 -9.47
CA ASP A 25 -0.95 -16.70 -9.91
C ASP A 25 -1.02 -17.91 -8.98
N SER A 26 -2.09 -18.01 -8.19
CA SER A 26 -2.30 -19.16 -7.29
C SER A 26 -2.61 -20.45 -8.04
N GLY A 27 -2.68 -20.43 -9.38
CA GLY A 27 -3.13 -21.55 -10.22
C GLY A 27 -4.58 -21.96 -9.97
N ALA A 28 -5.31 -21.23 -9.12
CA ALA A 28 -6.56 -21.69 -8.53
C ALA A 28 -7.78 -21.57 -9.45
N SER A 29 -7.71 -20.74 -10.50
CA SER A 29 -8.79 -20.59 -11.48
C SER A 29 -8.33 -19.80 -12.71
N ASN A 30 -8.87 -20.14 -13.87
CA ASN A 30 -8.79 -19.34 -15.09
C ASN A 30 -9.64 -18.05 -15.03
N GLN A 31 -10.46 -17.84 -14.00
CA GLN A 31 -11.38 -16.71 -13.89
C GLN A 31 -10.91 -15.58 -12.95
N TRP A 32 -10.01 -15.86 -11.99
CA TRP A 32 -9.55 -14.86 -11.01
C TRP A 32 -8.07 -15.02 -10.67
N ASN A 33 -7.22 -14.84 -11.68
CA ASN A 33 -5.76 -14.88 -11.52
C ASN A 33 -5.16 -13.46 -11.44
N LEU A 34 -3.85 -13.36 -11.25
CA LEU A 34 -3.13 -12.09 -11.14
C LEU A 34 -3.31 -11.26 -12.41
N THR A 35 -3.14 -11.87 -13.57
CA THR A 35 -3.28 -11.18 -14.87
C THR A 35 -4.66 -10.54 -15.02
N ILE A 36 -5.72 -11.30 -14.77
CA ILE A 36 -7.11 -10.82 -14.85
C ILE A 36 -7.36 -9.69 -13.83
N SER A 37 -6.86 -9.86 -12.61
CA SER A 37 -7.05 -8.86 -11.55
C SER A 37 -6.35 -7.54 -11.89
N LEU A 38 -5.15 -7.59 -12.49
CA LEU A 38 -4.42 -6.42 -12.95
C LEU A 38 -5.10 -5.78 -14.18
N GLN A 39 -5.58 -6.57 -15.14
CA GLN A 39 -6.33 -6.07 -16.30
C GLN A 39 -7.61 -5.34 -15.89
N ARG A 40 -8.35 -5.91 -14.93
CA ARG A 40 -9.55 -5.28 -14.37
C ARG A 40 -9.23 -3.94 -13.71
N LEU A 41 -8.13 -3.90 -12.95
CA LEU A 41 -7.68 -2.67 -12.33
C LEU A 41 -7.29 -1.60 -13.36
N ASN A 42 -6.57 -1.98 -14.42
CA ASN A 42 -6.22 -1.07 -15.50
C ASN A 42 -7.47 -0.52 -16.18
N ALA A 43 -8.43 -1.39 -16.50
CA ALA A 43 -9.68 -0.98 -17.14
C ALA A 43 -10.46 0.04 -16.30
N ILE A 44 -10.48 -0.11 -14.97
CA ILE A 44 -11.12 0.87 -14.07
C ILE A 44 -10.37 2.20 -14.12
N VAL A 45 -9.04 2.18 -14.04
CA VAL A 45 -8.22 3.40 -14.06
C VAL A 45 -8.32 4.13 -15.41
N GLU A 46 -8.30 3.40 -16.54
CA GLU A 46 -8.31 3.98 -17.89
C GLU A 46 -9.66 4.55 -18.30
N LYS A 47 -10.77 3.98 -17.82
CA LYS A 47 -12.13 4.40 -18.19
C LYS A 47 -12.64 5.60 -17.40
N ASN A 48 -11.99 5.94 -16.28
CA ASN A 48 -12.48 6.95 -15.35
C ASN A 48 -11.57 8.18 -15.37
N PRO A 49 -12.13 9.40 -15.15
CA PRO A 49 -11.33 10.60 -14.98
C PRO A 49 -10.34 10.47 -13.82
N GLU A 50 -9.18 11.11 -13.94
CA GLU A 50 -8.12 11.10 -12.91
C GLU A 50 -8.66 11.46 -11.50
N GLN A 51 -9.51 12.49 -11.42
CA GLN A 51 -10.12 12.92 -10.16
C GLN A 51 -10.96 11.80 -9.51
N SER A 52 -11.78 11.09 -10.29
CA SER A 52 -12.60 9.99 -9.79
C SER A 52 -11.74 8.81 -9.32
N VAL A 53 -10.60 8.57 -9.97
CA VAL A 53 -9.62 7.58 -9.51
C VAL A 53 -9.00 7.98 -8.19
N GLN A 54 -8.63 9.26 -8.01
CA GLN A 54 -8.09 9.78 -6.75
C GLN A 54 -9.10 9.64 -5.61
N GLU A 55 -10.33 10.09 -5.81
CA GLU A 55 -11.43 9.97 -4.83
C GLU A 55 -11.68 8.50 -4.45
N GLY A 56 -11.67 7.60 -5.45
CA GLY A 56 -11.76 6.17 -5.23
C GLY A 56 -10.60 5.60 -4.39
N VAL A 57 -9.36 6.01 -4.64
CA VAL A 57 -8.20 5.58 -3.85
C VAL A 57 -8.30 6.07 -2.40
N ILE A 58 -8.77 7.31 -2.19
CA ILE A 58 -9.02 7.87 -0.86
C ILE A 58 -10.06 7.02 -0.13
N ALA A 59 -11.16 6.64 -0.80
CA ALA A 59 -12.18 5.75 -0.24
C ALA A 59 -11.62 4.35 0.10
N LEU A 60 -10.80 3.76 -0.78
CA LEU A 60 -10.13 2.48 -0.54
C LEU A 60 -9.26 2.52 0.72
N LEU A 61 -8.51 3.61 0.95
CA LEU A 61 -7.64 3.79 2.12
C LEU A 61 -8.43 4.12 3.40
N ALA A 62 -9.57 4.81 3.28
CA ALA A 62 -10.42 5.11 4.43
C ALA A 62 -11.12 3.85 4.97
N TYR A 63 -11.44 2.90 4.09
CA TYR A 63 -12.20 1.71 4.47
C TYR A 63 -11.39 0.72 5.32
N HIS A 64 -11.99 0.19 6.40
CA HIS A 64 -11.32 -0.71 7.35
C HIS A 64 -11.21 -2.17 6.86
N ASP A 65 -10.78 -2.39 5.62
CA ASP A 65 -10.51 -3.71 5.05
C ASP A 65 -9.14 -3.71 4.37
N TRP A 66 -8.25 -4.61 4.80
CA TRP A 66 -6.91 -4.69 4.19
C TRP A 66 -6.95 -5.01 2.69
N ARG A 67 -8.05 -5.59 2.20
CA ARG A 67 -8.24 -5.92 0.78
C ARG A 67 -8.32 -4.66 -0.09
N SER A 68 -9.01 -3.61 0.36
CA SER A 68 -9.08 -2.33 -0.36
C SER A 68 -7.72 -1.65 -0.41
N HIS A 69 -6.93 -1.76 0.66
CA HIS A 69 -5.57 -1.21 0.70
C HIS A 69 -4.64 -1.85 -0.34
N LEU A 70 -4.76 -3.15 -0.61
CA LEU A 70 -3.98 -3.79 -1.69
C LEU A 70 -4.30 -3.21 -3.07
N VAL A 71 -5.59 -2.95 -3.32
CA VAL A 71 -6.02 -2.34 -4.58
C VAL A 71 -5.44 -0.94 -4.69
N ALA A 72 -5.54 -0.14 -3.63
CA ALA A 72 -4.93 1.19 -3.57
C ALA A 72 -3.42 1.16 -3.89
N CYS A 73 -2.66 0.24 -3.28
CA CYS A 73 -1.22 0.08 -3.52
C CYS A 73 -0.88 -0.14 -5.00
N LEU A 74 -1.72 -0.86 -5.73
CA LEU A 74 -1.50 -1.09 -7.15
C LEU A 74 -1.98 0.06 -8.03
N VAL A 75 -3.06 0.75 -7.65
CA VAL A 75 -3.55 1.93 -8.39
C VAL A 75 -2.52 3.05 -8.37
N ILE A 76 -1.92 3.38 -7.21
CA ILE A 76 -0.98 4.51 -7.12
C ILE A 76 0.23 4.34 -8.06
N LEU A 77 0.68 3.11 -8.30
CA LEU A 77 1.78 2.79 -9.23
C LEU A 77 1.41 3.02 -10.71
N ARG A 78 0.12 3.11 -11.03
CA ARG A 78 -0.44 3.31 -12.37
C ARG A 78 -0.88 4.75 -12.63
N LEU A 79 -0.70 5.64 -11.67
CA LEU A 79 -1.06 7.05 -11.84
C LEU A 79 0.16 7.86 -12.31
N PRO A 80 -0.04 8.97 -13.03
CA PRO A 80 1.02 9.93 -13.29
C PRO A 80 1.48 10.61 -11.99
N SER A 81 2.70 11.14 -11.97
CA SER A 81 3.31 11.76 -10.77
C SER A 81 2.46 12.88 -10.17
N SER A 82 1.75 13.67 -10.99
CA SER A 82 0.82 14.72 -10.54
C SER A 82 -0.33 14.17 -9.71
N ALA A 83 -0.88 13.01 -10.10
CA ALA A 83 -1.97 12.38 -9.39
C ALA A 83 -1.51 11.63 -8.14
N ARG A 84 -0.31 11.03 -8.19
CA ARG A 84 0.28 10.33 -7.04
C ARG A 84 0.49 11.26 -5.86
N SER A 85 0.97 12.48 -6.10
CA SER A 85 1.36 13.42 -5.04
C SER A 85 0.22 13.73 -4.07
N ILE A 86 -1.01 13.89 -4.58
CA ILE A 86 -2.23 14.14 -3.80
C ILE A 86 -2.56 12.96 -2.86
N LEU A 87 -2.20 11.75 -3.26
CA LEU A 87 -2.53 10.52 -2.53
C LEU A 87 -1.50 10.15 -1.45
N LEU A 88 -0.26 10.65 -1.55
CA LEU A 88 0.84 10.23 -0.67
C LEU A 88 0.48 10.37 0.82
N ASP A 89 -0.07 11.51 1.22
CA ASP A 89 -0.41 11.77 2.62
C ASP A 89 -1.54 10.84 3.13
N HIS A 90 -2.42 10.38 2.24
CA HIS A 90 -3.47 9.43 2.57
C HIS A 90 -2.89 8.04 2.85
N PHE A 91 -1.87 7.61 2.09
CA PHE A 91 -1.17 6.35 2.36
C PHE A 91 -0.37 6.40 3.67
N TRP A 92 0.33 7.50 3.94
CA TRP A 92 1.05 7.68 5.21
C TRP A 92 0.08 7.70 6.41
N LYS A 93 -1.03 8.44 6.31
CA LYS A 93 -2.09 8.42 7.32
C LYS A 93 -2.65 7.01 7.51
N ARG A 94 -2.83 6.23 6.44
CA ARG A 94 -3.30 4.85 6.52
C ARG A 94 -2.38 3.96 7.34
N LEU A 95 -1.06 4.13 7.22
CA LEU A 95 -0.08 3.42 8.04
C LEU A 95 -0.24 3.75 9.52
N SER A 96 -0.45 5.02 9.87
CA SER A 96 -0.69 5.45 11.25
C SER A 96 -1.98 4.90 11.84
N LEU A 97 -3.00 4.73 11.01
CA LEU A 97 -4.27 4.11 11.41
C LEU A 97 -4.21 2.56 11.39
N GLY A 98 -3.07 1.98 11.00
CA GLY A 98 -2.86 0.54 10.88
C GLY A 98 -3.45 -0.07 9.61
N SER A 99 -2.80 -1.14 9.12
CA SER A 99 -3.26 -1.97 8.01
C SER A 99 -2.53 -3.32 8.07
N TRP A 100 -3.25 -4.42 7.87
CA TRP A 100 -2.62 -5.75 7.83
C TRP A 100 -1.61 -5.89 6.67
N VAL A 101 -1.81 -5.13 5.58
CA VAL A 101 -0.93 -5.07 4.42
C VAL A 101 -0.01 -3.84 4.44
N CYS A 102 0.40 -3.39 5.64
CA CYS A 102 1.36 -2.29 5.76
C CYS A 102 2.69 -2.52 5.01
N PRO A 103 3.26 -3.75 4.88
CA PRO A 103 4.45 -3.94 4.06
C PRO A 103 4.22 -3.60 2.59
N GLN A 104 3.08 -3.98 2.01
CA GLN A 104 2.73 -3.68 0.62
C GLN A 104 2.52 -2.18 0.41
N ILE A 105 1.89 -1.48 1.37
CA ILE A 105 1.78 -0.02 1.36
C ILE A 105 3.18 0.62 1.33
N LEU A 106 4.08 0.17 2.21
CA LEU A 106 5.43 0.71 2.29
C LEU A 106 6.25 0.44 1.03
N VAL A 107 6.11 -0.73 0.41
CA VAL A 107 6.77 -1.00 -0.89
C VAL A 107 6.23 -0.05 -1.96
N ALA A 108 4.91 0.15 -2.06
CA ALA A 108 4.34 1.08 -3.01
C ALA A 108 4.88 2.51 -2.78
N LEU A 109 4.88 2.99 -1.53
CA LEU A 109 5.44 4.28 -1.15
C LEU A 109 6.94 4.40 -1.47
N SER A 110 7.74 3.36 -1.24
CA SER A 110 9.19 3.36 -1.55
C SER A 110 9.49 3.53 -3.05
N LEU A 111 8.51 3.28 -3.90
CA LEU A 111 8.62 3.40 -5.35
C LEU A 111 8.12 4.77 -5.84
N VAL A 112 7.17 5.41 -5.14
CA VAL A 112 6.49 6.60 -5.64
C VAL A 112 6.73 7.88 -4.84
N ASP A 113 7.07 7.80 -3.56
CA ASP A 113 7.34 8.96 -2.71
C ASP A 113 8.83 9.29 -2.71
N ARG A 114 9.20 10.42 -3.30
CA ARG A 114 10.59 10.91 -3.30
C ARG A 114 11.14 11.19 -1.90
N ASN A 115 10.26 11.40 -0.92
CA ASN A 115 10.62 11.64 0.47
C ASN A 115 10.47 10.36 1.33
N PHE A 116 10.35 9.18 0.70
CA PHE A 116 10.16 7.92 1.42
C PHE A 116 11.22 7.71 2.50
N GLU A 117 12.51 7.84 2.17
CA GLU A 117 13.62 7.62 3.10
C GLU A 117 13.49 8.47 4.36
N MET A 118 13.37 9.80 4.17
CA MET A 118 13.19 10.76 5.26
C MET A 118 11.97 10.41 6.14
N LYS A 119 10.82 10.12 5.53
CA LYS A 119 9.59 9.80 6.25
C LYS A 119 9.69 8.47 7.00
N ALA A 120 10.34 7.48 6.41
CA ALA A 120 10.51 6.15 6.96
C ALA A 120 11.52 6.14 8.12
N GLU A 121 12.63 6.87 8.01
CA GLU A 121 13.57 7.11 9.11
C GLU A 121 12.88 7.77 10.29
N LYS A 122 12.04 8.78 10.01
CA LYS A 122 11.24 9.44 11.03
C LYS A 122 10.30 8.43 11.74
N ILE A 123 9.72 7.47 11.03
CA ILE A 123 8.88 6.42 11.67
C ILE A 123 9.71 5.51 12.58
N LEU A 124 10.94 5.17 12.19
CA LEU A 124 11.81 4.36 13.04
C LEU A 124 12.17 5.08 14.35
N HIS A 125 12.39 6.40 14.29
CA HIS A 125 12.76 7.23 15.44
C HIS A 125 11.56 7.66 16.29
N ASP A 126 10.56 8.31 15.67
CA ASP A 126 9.43 8.96 16.34
C ASP A 126 8.18 8.07 16.46
N GLY A 127 8.15 6.94 15.73
CA GLY A 127 6.98 6.06 15.65
C GLY A 127 5.92 6.52 14.65
N LEU A 128 4.84 5.74 14.53
CA LEU A 128 3.80 5.93 13.52
C LEU A 128 2.80 7.06 13.83
N ALA A 129 2.72 7.53 15.08
CA ALA A 129 1.67 8.44 15.54
C ALA A 129 1.69 9.82 14.84
N MET A 130 2.84 10.24 14.30
CA MET A 130 3.02 11.56 13.69
C MET A 130 2.15 11.85 12.45
N TYR A 131 1.71 10.83 11.69
CA TYR A 131 0.85 11.05 10.51
C TYR A 131 -0.64 10.86 10.80
N ALA A 132 -1.04 10.62 12.05
CA ALA A 132 -2.44 10.54 12.43
C ALA A 132 -3.14 11.93 12.44
N GLN A 133 -2.37 13.01 12.64
CA GLN A 133 -2.90 14.35 12.91
C GLN A 133 -3.02 15.28 11.68
N SER A 134 -2.53 14.90 10.50
CA SER A 134 -2.36 15.86 9.38
C SER A 134 -3.61 16.17 8.56
N LEU A 135 -4.77 15.57 8.85
CA LEU A 135 -6.01 15.77 8.06
C LEU A 135 -7.28 16.00 8.92
N SER A 136 -7.14 16.30 10.21
CA SER A 136 -8.25 16.67 11.08
C SER A 136 -8.01 18.07 11.65
N VAL A 137 -8.58 19.10 11.02
CA VAL A 137 -8.90 20.34 11.73
C VAL A 137 -10.15 20.04 12.55
N THR A 138 -9.96 19.44 13.71
CA THR A 138 -10.80 19.56 14.92
C THR A 138 -10.21 18.67 16.01
N ASP A 139 -9.72 19.33 17.06
CA ASP A 139 -9.71 18.95 18.47
C ASP A 139 -9.50 17.47 18.85
N GLU A 140 -8.35 17.13 19.42
CA GLU A 140 -8.15 17.25 20.87
C GLU A 140 -6.77 16.71 21.28
N GLN A 141 -6.14 17.43 22.21
CA GLN A 141 -4.92 17.05 22.89
C GLN A 141 -5.12 15.75 23.67
N LYS A 142 -4.17 14.82 23.53
CA LYS A 142 -3.70 14.00 24.66
C LYS A 142 -2.30 13.47 24.38
N SER A 143 -1.32 14.22 24.88
CA SER A 143 -0.04 13.68 25.29
C SER A 143 -0.27 12.64 26.37
N GLN A 144 0.20 11.40 26.18
CA GLN A 144 0.57 10.53 27.29
C GLN A 144 1.66 9.56 26.85
N GLY A 145 2.88 9.86 27.29
CA GLY A 145 3.97 8.91 27.31
C GLY A 145 3.59 7.71 28.17
N SER A 146 3.52 6.56 27.52
CA SER A 146 3.67 5.26 28.16
C SER A 146 4.44 4.41 27.14
N SER A 147 5.40 3.63 27.61
CA SER A 147 6.05 2.59 26.83
C SER A 147 4.98 1.52 26.51
N ARG A 148 4.11 1.84 25.55
CA ARG A 148 3.10 0.92 25.04
C ARG A 148 3.87 -0.11 24.24
N ALA A 149 3.73 -1.38 24.63
CA ALA A 149 4.22 -2.47 23.82
C ALA A 149 3.72 -2.25 22.38
N SER A 150 4.65 -2.28 21.43
CA SER A 150 4.33 -2.04 20.03
C SER A 150 3.21 -2.96 19.57
N THR A 151 2.27 -2.45 18.79
CA THR A 151 1.23 -3.32 18.20
C THR A 151 1.86 -4.27 17.17
N PRO A 152 1.25 -5.43 16.85
CA PRO A 152 1.72 -6.29 15.77
C PRO A 152 1.88 -5.55 14.43
N SER A 153 0.97 -4.60 14.13
CA SER A 153 1.05 -3.76 12.93
C SER A 153 2.25 -2.81 12.97
N GLU A 154 2.59 -2.24 14.13
CA GLU A 154 3.76 -1.36 14.29
C GLU A 154 5.06 -2.14 14.13
N ARG A 155 5.17 -3.35 14.71
CA ARG A 155 6.34 -4.23 14.52
C ARG A 155 6.51 -4.60 13.06
N LYS A 156 5.42 -4.99 12.39
CA LYS A 156 5.39 -5.31 10.97
C LYS A 156 5.82 -4.13 10.09
N THR A 157 5.35 -2.93 10.41
CA THR A 157 5.77 -1.69 9.74
C THR A 157 7.26 -1.42 9.93
N LYS A 158 7.78 -1.51 11.18
CA LYS A 158 9.21 -1.28 11.44
C LYS A 158 10.10 -2.26 10.69
N ALA A 159 9.81 -3.56 10.74
CA ALA A 159 10.56 -4.57 10.01
C ALA A 159 10.54 -4.35 8.49
N ALA A 160 9.38 -3.94 7.93
CA ALA A 160 9.28 -3.59 6.52
C ALA A 160 10.11 -2.34 6.16
N ILE A 161 10.09 -1.30 6.99
CA ILE A 161 10.92 -0.09 6.78
C ILE A 161 12.41 -0.42 6.86
N GLU A 162 12.84 -1.19 7.86
CA GLU A 162 14.25 -1.58 8.00
C GLU A 162 14.74 -2.36 6.78
N PHE A 163 13.92 -3.26 6.23
CA PHE A 163 14.21 -3.91 4.96
C PHE A 163 14.29 -2.90 3.81
N LEU A 164 13.32 -1.99 3.69
CA LEU A 164 13.26 -1.06 2.55
C LEU A 164 14.39 -0.01 2.55
N LEU A 165 14.90 0.38 3.73
CA LEU A 165 16.01 1.34 3.86
C LEU A 165 17.37 0.66 3.84
N LYS A 166 17.52 -0.49 4.51
CA LYS A 166 18.83 -1.09 4.81
C LYS A 166 19.02 -2.47 4.19
N ASN A 167 18.05 -2.96 3.44
CA ASN A 167 18.03 -4.32 2.88
C ASN A 167 18.27 -5.42 3.94
N THR A 168 17.86 -5.15 5.19
CA THR A 168 18.07 -6.04 6.34
C THR A 168 16.75 -6.68 6.78
N LEU A 169 16.73 -8.01 6.95
CA LEU A 169 15.55 -8.74 7.43
C LEU A 169 15.62 -8.88 8.96
N ASN A 170 14.88 -8.02 9.67
CA ASN A 170 14.74 -8.04 11.11
C ASN A 170 13.34 -8.49 11.54
N ASP A 171 12.90 -9.62 11.00
CA ASP A 171 11.63 -10.22 11.39
C ASP A 171 11.76 -10.98 12.71
N THR A 172 10.78 -10.80 13.60
CA THR A 172 10.66 -11.64 14.81
C THR A 172 9.84 -12.90 14.49
N PRO A 173 10.07 -14.04 15.16
CA PRO A 173 9.29 -15.27 14.96
C PRO A 173 7.77 -15.08 15.16
N ASP A 174 7.39 -14.14 16.02
CA ASP A 174 5.99 -13.84 16.38
C ASP A 174 5.38 -12.68 15.56
N SER A 175 6.15 -12.06 14.67
CA SER A 175 5.63 -11.05 13.75
C SER A 175 5.26 -11.71 12.44
N ASP A 176 4.03 -11.50 11.96
CA ASP A 176 3.71 -11.55 10.53
C ASP A 176 4.85 -10.85 9.77
N SER A 177 5.73 -11.61 9.14
CA SER A 177 7.11 -11.21 8.80
C SER A 177 7.15 -10.02 7.84
N GLY A 178 7.11 -8.81 8.39
CA GLY A 178 6.94 -7.56 7.65
C GLY A 178 8.07 -7.30 6.66
N GLY A 179 9.31 -7.55 7.08
CA GLY A 179 10.49 -7.45 6.22
C GLY A 179 10.43 -8.46 5.08
N LEU A 180 10.13 -9.73 5.38
CA LEU A 180 10.01 -10.79 4.38
C LEU A 180 8.85 -10.55 3.39
N ILE A 181 7.71 -10.05 3.86
CA ILE A 181 6.57 -9.69 3.00
C ILE A 181 6.98 -8.53 2.09
N ALA A 182 7.57 -7.46 2.62
CA ALA A 182 8.05 -6.33 1.82
C ALA A 182 9.07 -6.78 0.77
N SER A 183 10.03 -7.63 1.16
CA SER A 183 11.05 -8.19 0.27
C SER A 183 10.46 -9.00 -0.88
N ARG A 184 9.60 -9.97 -0.57
CA ARG A 184 8.95 -10.81 -1.57
C ARG A 184 8.06 -10.00 -2.50
N TRP A 185 7.27 -9.08 -1.94
CA TRP A 185 6.34 -8.26 -2.71
C TRP A 185 7.09 -7.27 -3.62
N LYS A 186 8.13 -6.57 -3.12
CA LYS A 186 9.02 -5.70 -3.93
C LYS A 186 9.65 -6.47 -5.08
N LYS A 187 10.27 -7.62 -4.82
CA LYS A 187 10.90 -8.44 -5.87
C LYS A 187 9.91 -8.85 -6.96
N ARG A 188 8.70 -9.28 -6.60
CA ARG A 188 7.67 -9.69 -7.56
C ARG A 188 7.09 -8.51 -8.32
N LEU A 189 6.88 -7.37 -7.65
CA LEU A 189 6.39 -6.16 -8.28
C LEU A 189 7.38 -5.63 -9.33
N LEU A 190 8.67 -5.55 -9.00
CA LEU A 190 9.71 -5.14 -9.95
C LEU A 190 9.75 -6.05 -11.17
N LYS A 191 9.68 -7.38 -10.96
CA LYS A 191 9.58 -8.34 -12.07
C LYS A 191 8.34 -8.12 -12.94
N LEU A 192 7.19 -7.80 -12.35
CA LEU A 192 5.97 -7.48 -13.13
C LEU A 192 6.14 -6.21 -13.96
N MET A 193 6.81 -5.19 -13.42
CA MET A 193 7.07 -3.93 -14.12
C MET A 193 8.04 -4.14 -15.30
N GLU A 194 9.07 -4.95 -15.13
CA GLU A 194 10.03 -5.30 -16.20
C GLU A 194 9.37 -6.03 -17.38
N LEU A 195 8.42 -6.92 -17.09
CA LEU A 195 7.74 -7.72 -18.11
C LEU A 195 6.78 -6.89 -18.99
N LYS A 196 6.57 -5.59 -18.69
CA LYS A 196 5.62 -4.68 -19.35
C LYS A 196 4.23 -5.28 -19.55
N SER A 197 3.87 -6.31 -18.78
CA SER A 197 2.59 -7.00 -18.91
C SER A 197 1.41 -6.15 -18.42
N VAL A 198 1.73 -5.00 -17.79
CA VAL A 198 0.80 -3.98 -17.30
C VAL A 198 1.48 -2.61 -17.41
N ALA A 199 0.75 -1.60 -17.89
CA ALA A 199 1.23 -0.22 -17.90
C ALA A 199 1.44 0.30 -16.47
N PHE A 200 2.69 0.38 -16.04
CA PHE A 200 3.10 1.17 -14.88
C PHE A 200 3.76 2.45 -15.41
N TYR A 201 3.34 3.61 -14.90
CA TYR A 201 4.00 4.88 -15.25
C TYR A 201 5.42 4.89 -14.68
N GLU A 202 6.38 5.48 -15.39
CA GLU A 202 7.80 5.56 -14.98
C GLU A 202 7.94 5.78 -13.47
N ILE A 203 8.47 4.75 -12.81
CA ILE A 203 8.71 4.73 -11.38
C ILE A 203 10.21 4.97 -11.21
N PHE A 204 10.58 5.89 -10.32
CA PHE A 204 11.98 6.09 -9.99
C PHE A 204 12.51 4.83 -9.31
N ILE A 205 13.30 4.04 -10.02
CA ILE A 205 14.10 2.98 -9.43
C ILE A 205 15.39 3.66 -8.96
N SER A 206 15.44 4.14 -7.72
CA SER A 206 16.73 4.45 -7.10
C SER A 206 17.38 3.13 -6.70
N TRP A 207 18.57 2.90 -7.24
CA TRP A 207 19.43 1.76 -6.90
C TRP A 207 20.06 1.95 -5.52
#